data_AF-A0A4V3Z231-F1
#
_entry.id   AF-A0A4V3Z231-F1
#
_cell.length_a   1.000
_cell.length_b   1.000
_cell.length_c   1.000
_cell.angle_alpha   90.00
_cell.angle_beta   90.00
_cell.angle_gamma   90.00
#
_symmetry.space_group_name_H-M   'P 1'
#
loop_
_entity.id
_entity.type
_entity.pdbx_description
1 polymer ?
#
loop_
_entity_poly.entity_id
_entity_poly.type
_entity_poly.pdbx_seq_one_letter_code
_entity_poly.pdbx_strand_id
1 'polypeptide(L)'
;MEQQKQSRTGPNNPTTEVEAIADLDYVTVVGCSNPAFYVRARKGNRMMFINQGIRQLRQYPEGTPDYAIQRVFLIFAKDYPRKLLDELKKIVEVDYGASYREMTDIADLVSFIAARRSKKRLIKQLDIFSHGLVHSIEFGYDVGESWQICYGLNQARMLAPLAFDDDATIFSYACRTGLGHDIGSKLDPGEDPKYQESLAQVMADAGDVEVRAFPRRSNYDETYGTREELVAAQKTLPKIDEYEQAVDAYDHQMAAYRKRTLALGRGPMNEIPGEPPPTPPARPYTDREFQLAKHMEARRQHEKDVAIGLPLDPLGAVNPVRSGSTPEGLPMGLHTFRPKARV
;
A
#
# COMPACT_ATOMS: atom_id res chain seq x y z
N MET A 1 -17.64 -8.70 45.52
CA MET A 1 -16.30 -9.29 45.27
C MET A 1 -16.52 -10.67 44.67
N GLU A 2 -16.68 -10.74 43.35
CA GLU A 2 -16.73 -12.00 42.60
C GLU A 2 -15.31 -12.38 42.18
N GLN A 3 -14.87 -13.57 42.57
CA GLN A 3 -13.62 -14.15 42.08
C GLN A 3 -13.87 -14.78 40.71
N GLN A 4 -13.17 -14.27 39.70
CA GLN A 4 -13.07 -14.88 38.38
C GLN A 4 -12.45 -16.28 38.50
N LYS A 5 -13.18 -17.31 38.05
CA LYS A 5 -12.63 -18.64 37.82
C LYS A 5 -11.71 -18.60 36.59
N GLN A 6 -10.41 -18.70 36.82
CA GLN A 6 -9.43 -19.04 35.78
C GLN A 6 -9.73 -20.45 35.27
N SER A 7 -9.95 -20.60 33.97
CA SER A 7 -9.98 -21.89 33.29
C SER A 7 -8.58 -22.50 33.30
N ARG A 8 -8.42 -23.65 33.96
CA ARG A 8 -7.22 -24.49 33.86
C ARG A 8 -7.37 -25.43 32.67
N THR A 9 -6.41 -25.41 31.77
CA THR A 9 -6.24 -26.42 30.72
C THR A 9 -5.79 -27.75 31.35
N GLY A 10 -6.37 -28.86 30.90
CA GLY A 10 -6.05 -30.21 31.41
C GLY A 10 -4.75 -30.77 30.82
N PRO A 11 -4.13 -31.77 31.48
CA PRO A 11 -2.80 -32.30 31.14
C PRO A 11 -2.71 -33.08 29.81
N ASN A 12 -3.82 -33.23 29.06
CA ASN A 12 -3.90 -34.00 27.82
C ASN A 12 -4.18 -33.14 26.56
N ASN A 13 -4.10 -31.81 26.66
CA ASN A 13 -4.16 -30.99 25.46
C ASN A 13 -2.79 -30.98 24.77
N PRO A 14 -2.70 -31.24 23.45
CA PRO A 14 -1.45 -31.05 22.73
C PRO A 14 -1.04 -29.59 22.85
N THR A 15 0.03 -29.33 23.59
CA THR A 15 0.70 -28.03 23.66
C THR A 15 1.73 -27.99 22.53
N THR A 16 1.47 -27.16 21.53
CA THR A 16 2.50 -26.76 20.57
C THR A 16 3.32 -25.66 21.23
N GLU A 17 4.58 -25.95 21.58
CA GLU A 17 5.54 -24.89 21.88
C GLU A 17 5.82 -24.13 20.58
N VAL A 18 5.36 -22.88 20.51
CA VAL A 18 5.75 -21.95 19.46
C VAL A 18 6.99 -21.22 19.99
N GLU A 19 8.13 -21.35 19.29
CA GLU A 19 9.34 -20.57 19.58
C GLU A 19 8.94 -19.09 19.61
N ALA A 20 8.95 -18.48 20.80
CA ALA A 20 8.52 -17.12 21.00
C ALA A 20 9.53 -16.17 20.35
N ILE A 21 9.03 -15.30 19.47
CA ILE A 21 9.72 -14.27 18.67
C ILE A 21 10.27 -14.83 17.35
N ALA A 22 9.37 -15.05 16.40
CA ALA A 22 9.76 -14.95 15.00
C ALA A 22 9.77 -13.47 14.60
N ASP A 23 10.79 -13.06 13.84
CA ASP A 23 10.77 -11.73 13.24
C ASP A 23 9.58 -11.60 12.28
N LEU A 24 8.99 -10.41 12.21
CA LEU A 24 7.76 -10.17 11.49
C LEU A 24 8.00 -9.47 10.16
N ASP A 25 7.37 -10.00 9.11
CA ASP A 25 7.33 -9.42 7.78
C ASP A 25 5.97 -8.78 7.50
N TYR A 26 6.01 -7.53 7.03
CA TYR A 26 4.88 -6.82 6.43
C TYR A 26 5.13 -6.70 4.94
N VAL A 27 4.35 -7.41 4.14
CA VAL A 27 4.66 -7.71 2.75
C VAL A 27 3.63 -7.08 1.83
N THR A 28 4.05 -6.24 0.89
CA THR A 28 3.21 -5.79 -0.21
C THR A 28 3.62 -6.49 -1.49
N VAL A 29 2.64 -6.93 -2.28
CA VAL A 29 2.84 -7.56 -3.59
C VAL A 29 2.07 -6.76 -4.64
N VAL A 30 2.76 -6.31 -5.68
CA VAL A 30 2.16 -5.54 -6.77
C VAL A 30 2.31 -6.26 -8.10
N GLY A 31 1.21 -6.31 -8.86
CA GLY A 31 1.21 -6.81 -10.23
C GLY A 31 1.72 -5.79 -11.23
N CYS A 32 1.99 -6.23 -12.46
CA CYS A 32 2.18 -5.36 -13.61
C CYS A 32 0.85 -5.14 -14.37
N SER A 33 0.79 -4.03 -15.09
CA SER A 33 -0.31 -3.74 -16.03
C SER A 33 0.25 -3.32 -17.38
N ASN A 34 -0.17 -4.03 -18.43
CA ASN A 34 0.01 -3.62 -19.81
C ASN A 34 -1.37 -3.23 -20.39
N PRO A 35 -1.60 -1.95 -20.73
CA PRO A 35 -2.91 -1.44 -21.08
C PRO A 35 -3.40 -1.80 -22.49
N ALA A 36 -2.74 -2.75 -23.18
CA ALA A 36 -2.89 -2.98 -24.62
C ALA A 36 -4.35 -3.13 -25.12
N PHE A 37 -5.29 -3.55 -24.27
CA PHE A 37 -6.69 -3.75 -24.66
C PHE A 37 -7.67 -2.61 -24.30
N TYR A 38 -7.29 -1.69 -23.40
CA TYR A 38 -8.12 -0.52 -23.10
C TYR A 38 -7.67 0.64 -23.98
N VAL A 39 -8.40 0.88 -25.06
CA VAL A 39 -8.21 1.98 -26.05
C VAL A 39 -8.37 3.40 -25.45
N ARG A 40 -8.32 3.54 -24.11
CA ARG A 40 -8.25 4.79 -23.34
C ARG A 40 -7.37 4.71 -22.09
N ALA A 41 -6.61 3.65 -21.88
CA ALA A 41 -5.83 3.49 -20.66
C ALA A 41 -4.67 4.49 -20.62
N ARG A 42 -4.86 5.51 -19.78
CA ARG A 42 -3.88 6.57 -19.49
C ARG A 42 -2.69 5.93 -18.77
N LYS A 43 -1.49 6.51 -18.92
CA LYS A 43 -0.25 6.13 -18.20
C LYS A 43 -0.48 5.86 -16.70
N GLY A 44 -1.42 6.57 -16.08
CA GLY A 44 -1.84 6.37 -14.69
C GLY A 44 -2.28 4.94 -14.34
N ASN A 45 -2.94 4.22 -15.25
CA ASN A 45 -3.40 2.85 -14.98
C ASN A 45 -2.23 1.86 -14.84
N ARG A 46 -1.11 2.10 -15.53
CA ARG A 46 0.09 1.22 -15.43
C ARG A 46 0.77 1.29 -14.07
N MET A 47 0.58 2.39 -13.34
CA MET A 47 1.30 2.66 -12.09
C MET A 47 0.41 2.50 -10.85
N MET A 48 -0.87 2.17 -11.02
CA MET A 48 -1.80 2.15 -9.90
C MET A 48 -1.43 1.13 -8.82
N PHE A 49 -1.01 -0.09 -9.21
CA PHE A 49 -0.60 -1.12 -8.25
C PHE A 49 0.68 -0.73 -7.51
N ILE A 50 1.71 -0.27 -8.24
CA ILE A 50 2.97 0.18 -7.65
C ILE A 50 2.74 1.30 -6.63
N ASN A 51 1.98 2.33 -7.01
CA ASN A 51 1.72 3.46 -6.12
C ASN A 51 0.88 3.04 -4.90
N GLN A 52 -0.06 2.10 -5.05
CA GLN A 52 -0.76 1.53 -3.88
C GLN A 52 0.17 0.73 -2.98
N GLY A 53 1.12 -0.03 -3.54
CA GLY A 53 2.15 -0.71 -2.75
C GLY A 53 3.03 0.27 -1.98
N ILE A 54 3.44 1.39 -2.58
CA ILE A 54 4.24 2.42 -1.89
C ILE A 54 3.42 3.05 -0.77
N ARG A 55 2.13 3.34 -1.03
CA ARG A 55 1.20 3.80 0.00
C ARG A 55 1.12 2.80 1.15
N GLN A 56 1.11 1.50 0.86
CA GLN A 56 1.05 0.46 1.88
C GLN A 56 2.28 0.45 2.78
N LEU A 57 3.48 0.68 2.25
CA LEU A 57 4.70 0.80 3.06
C LEU A 57 4.59 1.89 4.13
N ARG A 58 3.87 2.98 3.87
CA ARG A 58 3.60 4.06 4.84
C ARG A 58 2.65 3.65 5.96
N GLN A 59 1.84 2.62 5.74
CA GLN A 59 0.85 2.14 6.71
C GLN A 59 1.40 1.03 7.60
N TYR A 60 2.41 0.30 7.14
CA TYR A 60 3.11 -0.67 7.96
C TYR A 60 3.89 0.00 9.09
N PRO A 61 4.12 -0.70 10.21
CA PRO A 61 5.09 -0.25 11.21
C PRO A 61 6.47 -0.03 10.58
N GLU A 62 7.24 0.92 11.11
CA GLU A 62 8.61 1.14 10.67
C GLU A 62 9.46 -0.11 10.86
N GLY A 63 10.33 -0.39 9.88
CA GLY A 63 11.29 -1.47 9.99
C GLY A 63 12.27 -1.18 11.12
N THR A 64 12.68 -2.21 11.85
CA THR A 64 13.67 -2.07 12.92
C THR A 64 15.08 -2.34 12.38
N PRO A 65 16.13 -1.67 12.92
CA PRO A 65 17.51 -1.89 12.46
C PRO A 65 18.02 -3.33 12.63
N ASP A 66 17.45 -4.07 13.58
CA ASP A 66 17.74 -5.49 13.84
C ASP A 66 16.88 -6.44 12.99
N TYR A 67 16.01 -5.91 12.12
CA TYR A 67 15.07 -6.63 11.27
C TYR A 67 14.01 -7.47 12.00
N ALA A 68 13.81 -7.25 13.31
CA ALA A 68 12.68 -7.83 14.05
C ALA A 68 11.32 -7.46 13.42
N ILE A 69 11.22 -6.27 12.85
CA ILE A 69 10.14 -5.87 11.94
C ILE A 69 10.75 -5.51 10.59
N GLN A 70 10.27 -6.13 9.51
CA GLN A 70 10.71 -5.84 8.16
C GLN A 70 9.52 -5.50 7.25
N ARG A 71 9.69 -4.44 6.46
CA ARG A 71 8.82 -4.14 5.32
C ARG A 71 9.40 -4.78 4.06
N VAL A 72 8.55 -5.42 3.25
CA VAL A 72 8.97 -6.07 2.01
C VAL A 72 8.06 -5.66 0.87
N PHE A 73 8.65 -5.25 -0.26
CA PHE A 73 7.97 -4.87 -1.49
C PHE A 73 8.34 -5.85 -2.60
N LEU A 74 7.34 -6.60 -3.05
CA LEU A 74 7.46 -7.59 -4.11
C LEU A 74 6.74 -7.09 -5.36
N ILE A 75 7.40 -7.14 -6.51
CA ILE A 75 6.84 -6.65 -7.78
C ILE A 75 6.99 -7.67 -8.89
N PHE A 76 5.89 -7.94 -9.59
CA PHE A 76 5.96 -8.56 -10.91
C PHE A 76 6.37 -7.49 -11.92
N ALA A 77 7.60 -7.59 -12.43
CA ALA A 77 8.28 -6.47 -13.09
C ALA A 77 8.16 -6.46 -14.64
N LYS A 78 7.40 -7.40 -15.22
CA LYS A 78 7.28 -7.57 -16.67
C LYS A 78 6.80 -6.28 -17.35
N ASP A 79 7.44 -5.91 -18.46
CA ASP A 79 7.14 -4.73 -19.30
C ASP A 79 7.29 -3.35 -18.65
N TYR A 80 7.94 -3.24 -17.48
CA TYR A 80 8.34 -1.96 -16.91
C TYR A 80 9.75 -1.53 -17.39
N PRO A 81 9.97 -0.24 -17.71
CA PRO A 81 11.30 0.26 -18.02
C PRO A 81 12.29 0.05 -16.87
N ARG A 82 13.52 -0.37 -17.16
CA ARG A 82 14.56 -0.61 -16.14
C ARG A 82 14.81 0.62 -15.25
N LYS A 83 14.90 1.82 -15.84
CA LYS A 83 15.10 3.06 -15.08
C LYS A 83 13.97 3.34 -14.09
N LEU A 84 12.72 2.98 -14.43
CA LEU A 84 11.60 3.09 -13.51
C LEU A 84 11.73 2.08 -12.35
N LEU A 85 12.14 0.84 -12.63
CA LEU A 85 12.37 -0.17 -11.59
C LEU A 85 13.53 0.22 -10.66
N ASP A 86 14.58 0.84 -11.19
CA ASP A 86 15.71 1.34 -10.40
C ASP A 86 15.29 2.51 -9.49
N GLU A 87 14.49 3.45 -9.99
CA GLU A 87 13.95 4.54 -9.17
C GLU A 87 12.96 4.01 -8.11
N LEU A 88 12.10 3.06 -8.48
CA LEU A 88 11.21 2.39 -7.54
C LEU A 88 12.00 1.68 -6.43
N LYS A 89 13.05 0.92 -6.79
CA LYS A 89 13.91 0.24 -5.83
C LYS A 89 14.53 1.24 -4.86
N LYS A 90 15.05 2.37 -5.36
CA LYS A 90 15.60 3.43 -4.53
C LYS A 90 14.55 4.00 -3.57
N ILE A 91 13.35 4.32 -4.04
CA ILE A 91 12.25 4.79 -3.20
C ILE A 91 11.96 3.77 -2.09
N VAL A 92 11.81 2.49 -2.45
CA VAL A 92 11.48 1.41 -1.50
C VAL A 92 12.59 1.21 -0.45
N GLU A 93 13.84 1.10 -0.88
CA GLU A 93 14.96 0.76 0.01
C GLU A 93 15.48 1.96 0.81
N VAL A 94 15.55 3.15 0.19
CA VAL A 94 16.14 4.34 0.80
C VAL A 94 15.09 5.16 1.54
N ASP A 95 13.97 5.48 0.89
CA ASP A 95 12.98 6.38 1.48
C ASP A 95 12.07 5.68 2.49
N TYR A 96 11.81 4.37 2.29
CA TYR A 96 10.91 3.58 3.15
C TYR A 96 11.58 2.50 3.99
N GLY A 97 12.90 2.28 3.82
CA GLY A 97 13.66 1.28 4.56
C GLY A 97 13.13 -0.16 4.36
N ALA A 98 12.52 -0.44 3.21
CA ALA A 98 11.91 -1.73 2.90
C ALA A 98 12.79 -2.57 1.97
N SER A 99 12.68 -3.90 2.03
CA SER A 99 13.35 -4.78 1.08
C SER A 99 12.60 -4.81 -0.26
N TYR A 100 13.32 -4.63 -1.37
CA TYR A 100 12.74 -4.70 -2.72
C TYR A 100 13.11 -6.02 -3.42
N ARG A 101 12.13 -6.66 -4.07
CA ARG A 101 12.38 -7.85 -4.90
C ARG A 101 11.47 -7.91 -6.13
N GLU A 102 12.11 -8.12 -7.27
CA GLU A 102 11.44 -8.40 -8.54
C GLU A 102 11.10 -9.89 -8.66
N MET A 103 9.94 -10.17 -9.25
CA MET A 103 9.41 -11.50 -9.51
C MET A 103 9.06 -11.64 -10.99
N THR A 104 9.29 -12.83 -11.52
CA THR A 104 8.99 -13.16 -12.93
C THR A 104 8.03 -14.33 -13.07
N ASP A 105 7.89 -15.15 -12.04
CA ASP A 105 7.03 -16.32 -12.03
C ASP A 105 6.22 -16.37 -10.72
N ILE A 106 4.99 -16.88 -10.77
CA ILE A 106 4.18 -17.01 -9.56
C ILE A 106 4.80 -17.96 -8.52
N ALA A 107 5.61 -18.92 -8.96
CA ALA A 107 6.41 -19.78 -8.10
C ALA A 107 7.37 -18.99 -7.21
N ASP A 108 7.82 -17.80 -7.63
CA ASP A 108 8.66 -16.92 -6.80
C ASP A 108 7.91 -16.44 -5.56
N LEU A 109 6.62 -16.09 -5.72
CA LEU A 109 5.77 -15.65 -4.61
C LEU A 109 5.47 -16.81 -3.65
N VAL A 110 5.07 -17.97 -4.19
CA VAL A 110 4.81 -19.16 -3.37
C VAL A 110 6.07 -19.57 -2.59
N SER A 111 7.22 -19.56 -3.26
CA SER A 111 8.52 -19.87 -2.63
C SER A 111 8.92 -18.83 -1.60
N PHE A 112 8.67 -17.53 -1.86
CA PHE A 112 8.94 -16.46 -0.90
C PHE A 112 8.18 -16.66 0.41
N ILE A 113 6.89 -17.01 0.33
CA ILE A 113 6.03 -17.28 1.48
C ILE A 113 6.50 -18.55 2.20
N ALA A 114 6.67 -19.66 1.50
CA ALA A 114 7.12 -20.92 2.10
C ALA A 114 8.49 -20.79 2.82
N ALA A 115 9.39 -19.96 2.28
CA ALA A 115 10.73 -19.76 2.84
C ALA A 115 10.73 -19.04 4.20
N ARG A 116 9.63 -18.38 4.61
CA ARG A 116 9.53 -17.67 5.90
C ARG A 116 9.85 -18.61 7.08
N ARG A 117 9.29 -19.83 7.04
CA ARG A 117 9.54 -20.89 8.03
C ARG A 117 11.03 -21.18 8.20
N SER A 118 11.75 -21.44 7.10
CA SER A 118 13.19 -21.74 7.17
C SER A 118 14.04 -20.56 7.62
N LYS A 119 13.53 -19.34 7.44
CA LYS A 119 14.18 -18.10 7.85
C LYS A 119 13.85 -17.70 9.29
N LYS A 120 13.03 -18.48 10.01
CA LYS A 120 12.50 -18.14 11.34
C LYS A 120 11.79 -16.78 11.37
N ARG A 121 11.06 -16.47 10.30
CA ARG A 121 10.24 -15.26 10.16
C ARG A 121 8.80 -15.64 9.93
N LEU A 122 7.87 -14.76 10.27
CA LEU A 122 6.44 -14.92 10.00
C LEU A 122 5.90 -13.70 9.28
N ILE A 123 4.95 -13.90 8.38
CA ILE A 123 4.21 -12.82 7.74
C ILE A 123 3.11 -12.38 8.70
N LYS A 124 3.17 -11.12 9.12
CA LYS A 124 2.12 -10.48 9.91
C LYS A 124 1.00 -9.94 9.02
N GLN A 125 1.38 -9.37 7.89
CA GLN A 125 0.42 -8.79 6.95
C GLN A 125 0.91 -8.97 5.51
N LEU A 126 -0.01 -9.37 4.62
CA LEU A 126 0.25 -9.51 3.19
C LEU A 126 -0.80 -8.75 2.39
N ASP A 127 -0.43 -7.64 1.76
CA ASP A 127 -1.30 -6.84 0.91
C ASP A 127 -1.01 -7.08 -0.57
N ILE A 128 -2.04 -7.40 -1.35
CA ILE A 128 -1.93 -7.77 -2.76
C ILE A 128 -2.69 -6.77 -3.63
N PHE A 129 -1.97 -6.05 -4.49
CA PHE A 129 -2.51 -5.07 -5.43
C PHE A 129 -2.34 -5.57 -6.86
N SER A 130 -3.44 -5.96 -7.50
CA SER A 130 -3.41 -6.53 -8.84
C SER A 130 -4.79 -6.50 -9.51
N HIS A 131 -4.83 -6.95 -10.76
CA HIS A 131 -6.06 -7.42 -11.37
C HIS A 131 -6.50 -8.75 -10.74
N GLY A 132 -7.77 -9.09 -10.91
CA GLY A 132 -8.32 -10.36 -10.44
C GLY A 132 -9.50 -10.80 -11.27
N LEU A 133 -9.71 -12.11 -11.30
CA LEU A 133 -10.91 -12.75 -11.78
C LEU A 133 -11.46 -13.64 -10.67
N VAL A 134 -12.62 -14.24 -10.93
CA VAL A 134 -13.08 -15.34 -10.08
C VAL A 134 -12.03 -16.45 -10.12
N HIS A 135 -11.63 -16.94 -8.95
CA HIS A 135 -10.62 -18.00 -8.76
C HIS A 135 -9.16 -17.66 -9.10
N SER A 136 -8.83 -16.41 -9.47
CA SER A 136 -7.44 -16.02 -9.74
C SER A 136 -7.10 -14.57 -9.38
N ILE A 137 -5.85 -14.36 -8.96
CA ILE A 137 -5.20 -13.04 -8.93
C ILE A 137 -4.24 -12.98 -10.10
N GLU A 138 -4.36 -11.94 -10.91
CA GLU A 138 -3.73 -11.85 -12.23
C GLU A 138 -2.61 -10.80 -12.20
N PHE A 139 -1.39 -11.20 -11.81
CA PHE A 139 -0.26 -10.26 -11.66
C PHE A 139 0.32 -9.72 -12.97
N GLY A 140 -0.21 -10.15 -14.12
CA GLY A 140 0.05 -9.53 -15.41
C GLY A 140 -1.09 -9.76 -16.38
N TYR A 141 -2.32 -9.46 -15.93
CA TYR A 141 -3.49 -9.47 -16.81
C TYR A 141 -3.22 -8.66 -18.08
N ASP A 142 -3.49 -9.24 -19.24
CA ASP A 142 -3.21 -8.68 -20.58
C ASP A 142 -1.73 -8.36 -20.89
N VAL A 143 -0.81 -8.87 -20.08
CA VAL A 143 0.62 -8.96 -20.40
C VAL A 143 0.87 -10.34 -21.01
N GLY A 144 1.56 -10.43 -22.16
CA GLY A 144 1.80 -11.71 -22.84
C GLY A 144 2.34 -12.79 -21.89
N GLU A 145 1.92 -14.05 -22.07
CA GLU A 145 2.16 -15.18 -21.14
C GLU A 145 1.61 -14.97 -19.71
N SER A 146 0.41 -14.38 -19.60
CA SER A 146 -0.28 -14.07 -18.33
C SER A 146 -0.41 -15.26 -17.36
N TRP A 147 -0.43 -16.50 -17.86
CA TRP A 147 -0.59 -17.71 -17.05
C TRP A 147 0.59 -17.98 -16.10
N GLN A 148 1.82 -17.56 -16.43
CA GLN A 148 3.01 -17.78 -15.58
C GLN A 148 3.00 -16.95 -14.29
N ILE A 149 2.26 -15.85 -14.30
CA ILE A 149 2.15 -14.89 -13.19
C ILE A 149 0.69 -14.81 -12.70
N CYS A 150 -0.09 -15.85 -12.94
CA CYS A 150 -1.44 -16.03 -12.42
C CYS A 150 -1.40 -16.85 -11.12
N TYR A 151 -1.98 -16.31 -10.05
CA TYR A 151 -2.15 -17.00 -8.78
C TYR A 151 -3.56 -17.57 -8.68
N GLY A 152 -3.70 -18.86 -8.98
CA GLY A 152 -4.97 -19.56 -8.95
C GLY A 152 -5.16 -20.46 -7.73
N LEU A 153 -6.22 -21.27 -7.76
CA LEU A 153 -6.57 -22.21 -6.69
C LEU A 153 -5.44 -23.19 -6.33
N ASN A 154 -4.62 -23.62 -7.30
CA ASN A 154 -3.51 -24.54 -7.04
C ASN A 154 -2.42 -23.87 -6.20
N GLN A 155 -2.03 -22.64 -6.55
CA GLN A 155 -1.06 -21.86 -5.79
C GLN A 155 -1.61 -21.46 -4.41
N ALA A 156 -2.91 -21.15 -4.30
CA ALA A 156 -3.57 -20.89 -3.03
C ALA A 156 -3.47 -22.08 -2.07
N ARG A 157 -3.67 -23.31 -2.56
CA ARG A 157 -3.51 -24.54 -1.77
C ARG A 157 -2.08 -24.83 -1.34
N MET A 158 -1.09 -24.12 -1.89
CA MET A 158 0.31 -24.25 -1.52
C MET A 158 0.73 -23.29 -0.41
N LEU A 159 -0.16 -22.42 0.09
CA LEU A 159 0.15 -21.58 1.24
C LEU A 159 0.56 -22.46 2.43
N ALA A 160 1.67 -22.09 3.06
CA ALA A 160 2.17 -22.80 4.23
C ALA A 160 1.66 -22.08 5.48
N PRO A 161 0.81 -22.70 6.32
CA PRO A 161 0.27 -22.06 7.52
C PRO A 161 1.36 -21.49 8.44
N LEU A 162 2.44 -22.24 8.63
CA LEU A 162 3.58 -21.87 9.48
C LEU A 162 4.45 -20.74 8.88
N ALA A 163 4.05 -20.12 7.78
CA ALA A 163 4.66 -18.90 7.25
C ALA A 163 3.97 -17.63 7.78
N PHE A 164 2.82 -17.76 8.45
CA PHE A 164 2.01 -16.65 8.95
C PHE A 164 2.02 -16.60 10.47
N ASP A 165 1.96 -15.38 11.01
CA ASP A 165 1.75 -15.13 12.43
C ASP A 165 0.32 -15.50 12.85
N ASP A 166 0.09 -15.82 14.12
CA ASP A 166 -1.20 -16.38 14.59
C ASP A 166 -2.41 -15.46 14.34
N ASP A 167 -2.21 -14.15 14.36
CA ASP A 167 -3.20 -13.11 14.04
C ASP A 167 -2.86 -12.36 12.73
N ALA A 168 -2.15 -13.02 11.81
CA ALA A 168 -1.85 -12.45 10.51
C ALA A 168 -3.11 -12.22 9.66
N THR A 169 -3.01 -11.33 8.67
CA THR A 169 -4.09 -11.09 7.70
C THR A 169 -3.55 -10.91 6.29
N ILE A 170 -4.20 -11.55 5.32
CA ILE A 170 -3.99 -11.30 3.89
C ILE A 170 -5.08 -10.36 3.38
N PHE A 171 -4.69 -9.25 2.75
CA PHE A 171 -5.59 -8.32 2.07
C PHE A 171 -5.44 -8.49 0.56
N SER A 172 -6.50 -8.95 -0.12
CA SER A 172 -6.55 -8.96 -1.58
C SER A 172 -7.38 -7.79 -2.09
N TYR A 173 -6.69 -6.85 -2.73
CA TYR A 173 -7.32 -5.75 -3.48
C TYR A 173 -7.53 -6.11 -4.95
N ALA A 174 -7.37 -7.38 -5.32
CA ALA A 174 -7.71 -7.87 -6.65
C ALA A 174 -9.23 -8.07 -6.81
N CYS A 175 -9.73 -7.83 -8.02
CA CYS A 175 -11.15 -7.94 -8.33
C CYS A 175 -11.65 -9.36 -8.05
N ARG A 176 -12.81 -9.48 -7.38
CA ARG A 176 -13.60 -10.72 -7.29
C ARG A 176 -12.86 -11.91 -6.66
N THR A 177 -11.74 -11.69 -5.98
CA THR A 177 -11.01 -12.75 -5.25
C THR A 177 -11.90 -13.44 -4.23
N GLY A 178 -12.84 -12.69 -3.63
CA GLY A 178 -13.81 -13.21 -2.68
C GLY A 178 -15.07 -13.83 -3.30
N LEU A 179 -15.17 -14.01 -4.61
CA LEU A 179 -16.35 -14.57 -5.28
C LEU A 179 -16.08 -16.00 -5.76
N GLY A 180 -17.04 -16.91 -5.63
CA GLY A 180 -16.88 -18.35 -5.93
C GLY A 180 -17.34 -18.80 -7.31
N HIS A 181 -18.04 -17.96 -8.06
CA HIS A 181 -18.38 -18.22 -9.46
C HIS A 181 -18.66 -16.90 -10.19
N ASP A 182 -18.63 -16.91 -11.52
CA ASP A 182 -18.88 -15.69 -12.29
C ASP A 182 -20.38 -15.38 -12.35
N ILE A 183 -20.77 -14.26 -11.76
CA ILE A 183 -22.15 -13.73 -11.73
C ILE A 183 -22.33 -12.55 -12.69
N GLY A 184 -21.37 -12.31 -13.59
CA GLY A 184 -21.44 -11.24 -14.58
C GLY A 184 -21.43 -9.83 -13.96
N SER A 185 -22.51 -9.07 -14.14
CA SER A 185 -22.65 -7.68 -13.69
C SER A 185 -23.55 -7.49 -12.47
N LYS A 186 -24.32 -8.50 -12.06
CA LYS A 186 -25.29 -8.42 -10.95
C LYS A 186 -25.57 -9.82 -10.41
N LEU A 187 -25.63 -9.93 -9.08
CA LEU A 187 -26.14 -11.12 -8.40
C LEU A 187 -27.67 -11.19 -8.55
N ASP A 188 -28.18 -12.29 -9.07
CA ASP A 188 -29.62 -12.49 -9.21
C ASP A 188 -30.28 -12.73 -7.84
N PRO A 189 -31.56 -12.33 -7.64
CA PRO A 189 -32.26 -12.59 -6.39
C PRO A 189 -32.29 -14.09 -6.04
N GLY A 190 -31.71 -14.46 -4.91
CA GLY A 190 -31.63 -15.85 -4.44
C GLY A 190 -30.45 -16.66 -5.00
N GLU A 191 -29.62 -16.06 -5.85
CA GLU A 191 -28.35 -16.65 -6.26
C GLU A 191 -27.36 -16.65 -5.09
N ASP A 192 -26.72 -17.79 -4.83
CA ASP A 192 -25.66 -17.90 -3.83
C ASP A 192 -24.33 -17.43 -4.44
N PRO A 193 -23.64 -16.39 -3.90
CA PRO A 193 -22.32 -15.95 -4.35
C PRO A 193 -21.18 -16.99 -4.24
N LYS A 194 -21.47 -18.15 -3.62
CA LYS A 194 -20.54 -19.26 -3.43
C LYS A 194 -19.25 -18.84 -2.73
N TYR A 195 -19.34 -17.96 -1.73
CA TYR A 195 -18.16 -17.44 -0.99
C TYR A 195 -17.23 -18.55 -0.49
N GLN A 196 -17.77 -19.70 -0.12
CA GLN A 196 -17.02 -20.86 0.36
C GLN A 196 -16.17 -21.56 -0.71
N GLU A 197 -16.44 -21.32 -1.99
CA GLU A 197 -15.70 -21.82 -3.15
C GLU A 197 -14.69 -20.79 -3.69
N SER A 198 -14.70 -19.56 -3.16
CA SER A 198 -13.84 -18.46 -3.63
C SER A 198 -12.35 -18.72 -3.42
N LEU A 199 -11.52 -18.02 -4.21
CA LEU A 199 -10.07 -18.04 -4.02
C LEU A 199 -9.69 -17.57 -2.61
N ALA A 200 -10.37 -16.54 -2.09
CA ALA A 200 -10.14 -16.03 -0.75
C ALA A 200 -10.37 -17.10 0.34
N GLN A 201 -11.45 -17.88 0.23
CA GLN A 201 -11.70 -18.97 1.18
C GLN A 201 -10.64 -20.07 1.06
N VAL A 202 -10.23 -20.43 -0.16
CA VAL A 202 -9.16 -21.43 -0.36
C VAL A 202 -7.83 -20.95 0.22
N MET A 203 -7.50 -19.66 0.09
CA MET A 203 -6.33 -19.07 0.72
C MET A 203 -6.43 -19.09 2.25
N ALA A 204 -7.58 -18.75 2.81
CA ALA A 204 -7.80 -18.75 4.25
C ALA A 204 -7.65 -20.15 4.84
N ASP A 205 -8.29 -21.14 4.20
CA ASP A 205 -8.24 -22.55 4.63
C ASP A 205 -6.82 -23.12 4.51
N ALA A 206 -6.12 -22.87 3.41
CA ALA A 206 -4.78 -23.41 3.17
C ALA A 206 -3.69 -22.74 4.01
N GLY A 207 -3.80 -21.42 4.22
CA GLY A 207 -2.85 -20.63 5.00
C GLY A 207 -3.15 -20.57 6.49
N ASP A 208 -4.28 -21.11 6.95
CA ASP A 208 -4.77 -20.99 8.33
C ASP A 208 -4.74 -19.53 8.84
N VAL A 209 -5.12 -18.60 7.96
CA VAL A 209 -4.99 -17.14 8.15
C VAL A 209 -6.27 -16.42 7.71
N GLU A 210 -6.57 -15.27 8.33
CA GLU A 210 -7.68 -14.43 7.88
C GLU A 210 -7.36 -13.83 6.49
N VAL A 211 -8.32 -13.91 5.57
CA VAL A 211 -8.24 -13.25 4.27
C VAL A 211 -9.35 -12.22 4.15
N ARG A 212 -9.00 -10.99 3.75
CA ARG A 212 -9.94 -9.92 3.42
C ARG A 212 -9.86 -9.61 1.95
N ALA A 213 -10.93 -9.85 1.21
CA ALA A 213 -10.92 -9.77 -0.25
C ALA A 213 -12.19 -9.14 -0.81
N PHE A 214 -12.08 -8.46 -1.96
CA PHE A 214 -13.28 -7.97 -2.65
C PHE A 214 -14.04 -9.11 -3.31
N PRO A 215 -15.35 -9.26 -3.06
CA PRO A 215 -16.22 -10.08 -3.91
C PRO A 215 -16.60 -9.34 -5.21
N ARG A 216 -16.40 -8.01 -5.24
CA ARG A 216 -16.69 -7.11 -6.36
C ARG A 216 -15.43 -6.79 -7.16
N ARG A 217 -15.59 -6.08 -8.29
CA ARG A 217 -14.46 -5.41 -8.94
C ARG A 217 -13.83 -4.43 -7.97
N SER A 218 -12.51 -4.35 -7.99
CA SER A 218 -11.74 -3.31 -7.32
C SER A 218 -11.67 -2.08 -8.20
N ASN A 219 -11.66 -0.90 -7.59
CA ASN A 219 -11.51 0.35 -8.29
C ASN A 219 -10.30 1.12 -7.78
N TYR A 220 -9.43 1.46 -8.73
CA TYR A 220 -8.16 2.15 -8.54
C TYR A 220 -8.18 3.56 -9.16
N ASP A 221 -9.32 4.03 -9.66
CA ASP A 221 -9.50 5.31 -10.35
C ASP A 221 -9.03 6.53 -9.54
N GLU A 222 -9.16 6.47 -8.23
CA GLU A 222 -8.78 7.54 -7.29
C GLU A 222 -7.37 7.37 -6.71
N THR A 223 -6.55 6.45 -7.24
CA THR A 223 -5.15 6.24 -6.80
C THR A 223 -4.36 7.55 -6.73
N TYR A 224 -4.64 8.50 -7.63
CA TYR A 224 -3.95 9.80 -7.71
C TYR A 224 -4.69 10.96 -7.05
N GLY A 225 -5.83 10.69 -6.42
CA GLY A 225 -6.78 11.65 -5.91
C GLY A 225 -8.05 11.73 -6.76
N THR A 226 -9.12 12.28 -6.19
CA THR A 226 -10.34 12.62 -6.93
C THR A 226 -10.09 13.81 -7.86
N ARG A 227 -11.05 14.10 -8.74
CA ARG A 227 -10.98 15.27 -9.61
C ARG A 227 -10.87 16.57 -8.81
N GLU A 228 -11.62 16.67 -7.73
CA GLU A 228 -11.66 17.83 -6.83
C GLU A 228 -10.31 18.00 -6.13
N GLU A 229 -9.71 16.90 -5.66
CA GLU A 229 -8.38 16.90 -5.03
C GLU A 229 -7.28 17.32 -6.01
N LEU A 230 -7.33 16.86 -7.26
CA LEU A 230 -6.37 17.26 -8.29
C LEU A 230 -6.49 18.76 -8.63
N VAL A 231 -7.71 19.30 -8.69
CA VAL A 231 -7.93 20.75 -8.88
C VAL A 231 -7.41 21.54 -7.68
N ALA A 232 -7.64 21.06 -6.45
CA ALA A 232 -7.13 21.69 -5.24
C ALA A 232 -5.59 21.67 -5.20
N ALA A 233 -4.95 20.55 -5.55
CA ALA A 233 -3.50 20.41 -5.66
C ALA A 233 -2.91 21.44 -6.63
N GLN A 234 -3.51 21.57 -7.82
CA GLN A 234 -3.03 22.49 -8.86
C GLN A 234 -3.17 23.97 -8.45
N LYS A 235 -4.19 24.32 -7.68
CA LYS A 235 -4.34 25.67 -7.10
C LYS A 235 -3.40 25.93 -5.92
N THR A 236 -2.95 24.88 -5.25
CA THR A 236 -2.09 24.98 -4.07
C THR A 236 -0.62 25.17 -4.43
N LEU A 237 -0.15 24.59 -5.54
CA LEU A 237 1.24 24.74 -6.00
C LEU A 237 1.77 26.20 -5.98
N PRO A 238 1.13 27.17 -6.68
CA PRO A 238 1.65 28.55 -6.66
C PRO A 238 1.63 29.17 -5.27
N LYS A 239 0.67 28.79 -4.41
CA LYS A 239 0.62 29.27 -3.02
C LYS A 239 1.78 28.73 -2.18
N ILE A 240 2.27 27.52 -2.49
CA ILE A 240 3.45 26.95 -1.85
C ILE A 240 4.67 27.78 -2.23
N ASP A 241 4.86 28.04 -3.52
CA ASP A 241 6.01 28.81 -4.02
C ASP A 241 6.01 30.25 -3.45
N GLU A 242 4.87 30.92 -3.43
CA GLU A 242 4.71 32.26 -2.83
C GLU A 242 5.00 32.25 -1.32
N TYR A 243 4.54 31.22 -0.60
CA TYR A 243 4.80 31.08 0.83
C TYR A 243 6.28 30.79 1.12
N GLU A 244 6.92 29.91 0.35
CA GLU A 244 8.36 29.61 0.48
C GLU A 244 9.20 30.88 0.26
N GLN A 245 8.89 31.68 -0.77
CA GLN A 245 9.54 32.98 -0.99
C GLN A 245 9.31 33.97 0.15
N ALA A 246 8.10 34.00 0.73
CA ALA A 246 7.80 34.85 1.87
C ALA A 246 8.56 34.42 3.13
N VAL A 247 8.76 33.11 3.33
CA VAL A 247 9.58 32.56 4.43
C VAL A 247 11.04 32.95 4.25
N ASP A 248 11.60 32.80 3.05
CA ASP A 248 12.99 33.20 2.77
C ASP A 248 13.20 34.71 3.01
N ALA A 249 12.26 35.54 2.56
CA ALA A 249 12.29 36.98 2.79
C ALA A 249 12.19 37.31 4.29
N TYR A 250 11.33 36.62 5.03
CA TYR A 250 11.21 36.74 6.48
C TYR A 250 12.52 36.37 7.20
N ASP A 251 13.16 35.26 6.81
CA ASP A 251 14.42 34.82 7.42
C ASP A 251 15.55 35.83 7.18
N HIS A 252 15.62 36.40 5.98
CA HIS A 252 16.54 37.50 5.68
C HIS A 252 16.28 38.76 6.53
N GLN A 253 15.01 39.17 6.65
CA GLN A 253 14.62 40.31 7.49
C GLN A 253 14.94 40.06 8.97
N MET A 254 14.66 38.85 9.46
CA MET A 254 14.88 38.45 10.84
C MET A 254 16.38 38.37 11.16
N ALA A 255 17.21 37.87 10.23
CA ALA A 255 18.66 37.89 10.38
C ALA A 255 19.22 39.32 10.46
N ALA A 256 18.72 40.22 9.62
CA ALA A 256 19.09 41.64 9.66
C ALA A 256 18.62 42.33 10.94
N TYR A 257 17.42 42.03 11.42
CA TYR A 257 16.88 42.51 12.70
C TYR A 257 17.73 42.03 13.88
N ARG A 258 18.07 40.74 13.94
CA ARG A 258 18.94 40.16 14.98
C ARG A 258 20.33 40.80 15.00
N LYS A 259 20.93 41.03 13.84
CA LYS A 259 22.24 41.71 13.73
C LYS A 259 22.20 43.12 14.30
N ARG A 260 21.15 43.89 14.02
CA ARG A 260 20.95 45.25 14.54
C ARG A 260 20.70 45.25 16.06
N THR A 261 19.88 44.31 16.54
CA THR A 261 19.61 44.14 17.98
C THR A 261 20.90 43.83 18.76
N LEU A 262 21.75 42.94 18.24
CA LEU A 262 23.04 42.61 18.85
C LEU A 262 23.98 43.83 18.92
N ALA A 263 24.04 44.64 17.85
CA ALA A 263 24.86 45.85 17.80
C ALA A 263 24.44 46.91 18.84
N LEU A 264 23.19 46.88 19.31
CA LEU A 264 22.66 47.79 20.33
C LEU A 264 22.97 47.36 21.78
N GLY A 265 23.55 46.17 21.98
CA GLY A 265 24.20 45.79 23.25
C GLY A 265 23.30 45.69 24.49
N ARG A 266 21.98 45.45 24.36
CA ARG A 266 21.07 45.34 25.52
C ARG A 266 20.29 44.02 25.53
N GLY A 267 20.47 43.22 26.58
CA GLY A 267 19.36 42.40 27.10
C GLY A 267 18.40 43.26 27.92
N PRO A 268 17.29 42.76 28.50
CA PRO A 268 16.57 41.51 28.28
C PRO A 268 15.27 41.72 27.45
N MET A 269 15.24 42.72 26.57
CA MET A 269 14.19 42.94 25.57
C MET A 269 14.88 43.01 24.21
N ASN A 270 14.83 41.92 23.46
CA ASN A 270 15.45 41.78 22.13
C ASN A 270 14.74 42.63 21.05
N GLU A 271 14.29 43.83 21.40
CA GLU A 271 13.46 44.67 20.55
C GLU A 271 14.12 46.03 20.32
N ILE A 272 14.17 46.45 19.06
CA ILE A 272 14.62 47.78 18.66
C ILE A 272 13.48 48.77 18.99
N PRO A 273 13.71 49.84 19.76
CA PRO A 273 12.66 50.79 20.11
C PRO A 273 11.96 51.38 18.87
N GLY A 274 10.64 51.21 18.77
CA GLY A 274 9.84 51.71 17.64
C GLY A 274 9.89 50.85 16.38
N GLU A 275 10.67 49.77 16.36
CA GLU A 275 10.73 48.81 15.25
C GLU A 275 10.38 47.40 15.75
N PRO A 276 9.12 46.95 15.57
CA PRO A 276 8.73 45.61 15.97
C PRO A 276 9.48 44.55 15.14
N PRO A 277 9.66 43.33 15.68
CA PRO A 277 10.27 42.25 14.92
C PRO A 277 9.46 41.93 13.65
N PRO A 278 10.12 41.46 12.57
CA PRO A 278 9.43 40.96 11.39
C PRO A 278 8.35 39.95 11.76
N THR A 279 7.22 39.99 11.06
CA THR A 279 6.10 39.07 11.28
C THR A 279 6.26 37.84 10.39
N PRO A 280 6.16 36.61 10.95
CA PRO A 280 6.25 35.40 10.14
C PRO A 280 5.08 35.31 9.16
N PRO A 281 5.31 34.86 7.92
CA PRO A 281 4.23 34.67 6.96
C PRO A 281 3.26 33.58 7.44
N ALA A 282 1.96 33.78 7.17
CA ALA A 282 0.94 32.79 7.45
C ALA A 282 0.82 31.80 6.29
N ARG A 283 0.77 30.49 6.59
CA ARG A 283 0.61 29.45 5.58
C ARG A 283 -0.78 29.55 4.93
N PRO A 284 -0.89 29.74 3.60
CA PRO A 284 -2.16 29.98 2.91
C PRO A 284 -2.87 28.70 2.43
N TYR A 285 -2.50 27.55 3.00
CA TYR A 285 -3.02 26.21 2.65
C TYR A 285 -2.98 25.28 3.86
N THR A 286 -3.84 24.26 3.82
CA THR A 286 -3.89 23.18 4.80
C THR A 286 -2.81 22.13 4.52
N ASP A 287 -2.54 21.26 5.51
CA ASP A 287 -1.60 20.16 5.32
C ASP A 287 -2.08 19.17 4.25
N ARG A 288 -3.39 18.91 4.14
CA ARG A 288 -3.93 18.03 3.08
C ARG A 288 -3.70 18.63 1.70
N GLU A 289 -3.96 19.92 1.51
CA GLU A 289 -3.70 20.61 0.25
C GLU A 289 -2.20 20.58 -0.11
N PHE A 290 -1.33 20.81 0.88
CA PHE A 290 0.12 20.69 0.70
C PHE A 290 0.54 19.29 0.26
N GLN A 291 0.05 18.25 0.93
CA GLN A 291 0.35 16.86 0.57
C GLN A 291 -0.15 16.52 -0.83
N LEU A 292 -1.37 16.90 -1.19
CA LEU A 292 -1.91 16.69 -2.53
C LEU A 292 -1.06 17.39 -3.61
N ALA A 293 -0.58 18.59 -3.33
CA ALA A 293 0.31 19.32 -4.23
C ALA A 293 1.68 18.62 -4.39
N LYS A 294 2.29 18.14 -3.29
CA LYS A 294 3.56 17.40 -3.34
C LYS A 294 3.43 16.08 -4.11
N HIS A 295 2.38 15.30 -3.87
CA HIS A 295 2.05 14.10 -4.66
C HIS A 295 1.93 14.43 -6.16
N MET A 296 1.20 15.48 -6.51
CA MET A 296 1.01 15.88 -7.90
C MET A 296 2.33 16.29 -8.58
N GLU A 297 3.17 17.08 -7.90
CA GLU A 297 4.45 17.55 -8.45
C GLU A 297 5.44 16.40 -8.62
N ALA A 298 5.58 15.53 -7.61
CA ALA A 298 6.50 14.39 -7.67
C ALA A 298 6.17 13.42 -8.83
N ARG A 299 4.88 13.12 -9.04
CA ARG A 299 4.43 12.33 -10.20
C ARG A 299 4.75 13.00 -11.53
N ARG A 300 4.53 14.31 -11.59
CA ARG A 300 4.73 15.10 -12.81
C ARG A 300 6.21 15.14 -13.21
N GLN A 301 7.11 15.14 -12.23
CA GLN A 301 8.55 15.06 -12.46
C GLN A 301 8.95 13.73 -13.10
N HIS A 302 8.51 12.59 -12.54
CA HIS A 302 8.79 11.27 -13.12
C HIS A 302 8.10 11.05 -14.48
N GLU A 303 6.89 11.57 -14.67
CA GLU A 303 6.18 11.46 -15.95
C GLU A 303 6.87 12.26 -17.07
N LYS A 304 7.55 13.35 -16.73
CA LYS A 304 8.34 14.19 -17.66
C LYS A 304 9.74 13.63 -17.94
N ASP A 305 10.32 12.84 -17.03
CA ASP A 305 11.60 12.17 -17.28
C ASP A 305 11.42 11.17 -18.43
N VAL A 306 12.06 11.43 -19.57
CA VAL A 306 11.90 10.65 -20.82
C VAL A 306 12.21 9.17 -20.62
N ALA A 307 13.10 8.82 -19.70
CA ALA A 307 13.50 7.44 -19.47
C ALA A 307 12.65 6.73 -18.40
N ILE A 308 11.80 7.46 -17.66
CA ILE A 308 10.76 6.87 -16.79
C ILE A 308 9.41 6.91 -17.50
N GLY A 309 8.96 8.11 -17.89
CA GLY A 309 7.80 8.33 -18.75
C GLY A 309 6.44 7.93 -18.15
N LEU A 310 6.40 7.59 -16.87
CA LEU A 310 5.24 7.06 -16.14
C LEU A 310 5.07 7.80 -14.79
N PRO A 311 3.83 7.95 -14.29
CA PRO A 311 3.52 8.72 -13.08
C PRO A 311 3.81 7.93 -11.80
N LEU A 312 5.08 7.58 -11.58
CA LEU A 312 5.58 7.02 -10.32
C LEU A 312 5.48 8.10 -9.23
N ASP A 313 4.79 7.79 -8.13
CA ASP A 313 4.66 8.69 -7.00
C ASP A 313 5.55 8.18 -5.85
N PRO A 314 6.63 8.88 -5.47
CA PRO A 314 7.47 8.46 -4.35
C PRO A 314 6.72 8.50 -3.02
N LEU A 315 5.62 9.24 -2.92
CA LEU A 315 4.74 9.25 -1.74
C LEU A 315 3.66 8.17 -1.81
N GLY A 316 3.58 7.42 -2.93
CA GLY A 316 2.57 6.42 -3.20
C GLY A 316 1.20 7.00 -3.56
N ALA A 317 0.19 6.15 -3.53
CA ALA A 317 -1.20 6.50 -3.80
C ALA A 317 -1.75 7.52 -2.78
N VAL A 318 -2.64 8.39 -3.25
CA VAL A 318 -3.35 9.39 -2.44
C VAL A 318 -4.52 8.75 -1.69
N ASN A 319 -5.36 8.00 -2.42
CA ASN A 319 -6.54 7.34 -1.87
C ASN A 319 -6.41 5.81 -1.97
N PRO A 320 -6.97 5.05 -1.01
CA PRO A 320 -6.93 3.61 -1.03
C PRO A 320 -7.79 3.01 -2.14
N VAL A 321 -7.55 1.73 -2.44
CA VAL A 321 -8.41 0.95 -3.34
C VAL A 321 -9.82 0.84 -2.74
N ARG A 322 -10.83 1.01 -3.58
CA ARG A 322 -12.24 0.93 -3.18
C ARG A 322 -12.96 -0.18 -3.92
N SER A 323 -14.08 -0.63 -3.39
CA SER A 323 -14.98 -1.51 -4.13
C SER A 323 -15.62 -0.75 -5.29
N GLY A 324 -15.64 -1.36 -6.46
CA GLY A 324 -16.42 -0.92 -7.61
C GLY A 324 -17.90 -1.22 -7.43
N SER A 325 -18.72 -0.71 -8.36
CA SER A 325 -20.17 -0.88 -8.35
C SER A 325 -20.64 -2.25 -8.85
N THR A 326 -19.77 -3.04 -9.51
CA THR A 326 -20.12 -4.33 -10.09
C THR A 326 -19.29 -5.49 -9.54
N PRO A 327 -19.83 -6.72 -9.46
CA PRO A 327 -21.24 -7.03 -9.65
C PRO A 327 -22.15 -6.36 -8.61
N GLU A 328 -23.33 -5.90 -9.04
CA GLU A 328 -24.36 -5.37 -8.14
C GLU A 328 -24.92 -6.48 -7.23
N GLY A 329 -25.48 -6.12 -6.08
CA GLY A 329 -26.05 -7.08 -5.12
C GLY A 329 -25.05 -7.71 -4.12
N LEU A 330 -23.74 -7.57 -4.34
CA LEU A 330 -22.70 -8.04 -3.40
C LEU A 330 -22.38 -7.00 -2.30
N PRO A 331 -21.71 -7.32 -1.19
CA PRO A 331 -21.31 -6.31 -0.20
C PRO A 331 -20.24 -5.36 -0.76
N MET A 332 -20.25 -4.11 -0.30
CA MET A 332 -19.19 -3.12 -0.56
C MET A 332 -18.04 -3.29 0.44
N GLY A 333 -16.82 -3.03 0.00
CA GLY A 333 -15.63 -3.21 0.84
C GLY A 333 -15.08 -4.64 0.78
N LEU A 334 -14.04 -4.90 1.56
CA LEU A 334 -13.46 -6.22 1.68
C LEU A 334 -14.38 -7.11 2.53
N HIS A 335 -14.65 -8.32 2.04
CA HIS A 335 -15.32 -9.37 2.81
C HIS A 335 -14.27 -10.22 3.54
N THR A 336 -14.58 -10.64 4.76
CA THR A 336 -13.67 -11.43 5.60
C THR A 336 -13.95 -12.92 5.45
N PHE A 337 -12.90 -13.68 5.15
CA PHE A 337 -12.87 -15.12 5.05
C PHE A 337 -11.97 -15.66 6.16
N ARG A 338 -12.49 -16.59 6.95
CA ARG A 338 -11.76 -17.22 8.05
C ARG A 338 -11.49 -18.69 7.73
N PRO A 339 -10.37 -19.25 8.20
CA PRO A 339 -10.11 -20.67 8.04
C PRO A 339 -11.27 -21.49 8.61
N LYS A 340 -11.69 -22.54 7.91
CA LYS A 340 -12.60 -23.52 8.48
C LYS A 340 -11.94 -24.20 9.67
N ALA A 341 -12.69 -24.37 10.76
CA ALA A 341 -12.21 -25.13 11.91
C ALA A 341 -11.77 -26.52 11.44
N ARG A 342 -10.54 -26.92 11.77
CA ARG A 342 -10.05 -28.27 11.50
C ARG A 342 -10.93 -29.26 12.28
N VAL A 343 -11.61 -30.16 11.57
CA VAL A 343 -12.42 -31.24 12.16
C VAL A 343 -11.50 -32.36 12.63
#